data_AF-A0A523HNU5-F1
#
_entry.id   AF-A0A523HNU5-F1
#
_cell.length_a   1.000
_cell.length_b   1.000
_cell.length_c   1.000
_cell.angle_alpha   90.00
_cell.angle_beta   90.00
_cell.angle_gamma   90.00
#
_symmetry.space_group_name_H-M   'P 1'
#
loop_
_entity.id
_entity.type
_entity.pdbx_description
1 polymer ?
#
loop_
_entity_poly.entity_id
_entity_poly.type
_entity_poly.pdbx_seq_one_letter_code
_entity_poly.pdbx_strand_id
1 'polypeptide(L)'
;MKKNPEANLKLKYKKVLELGMRGSLLALVLLFQFLRVIDLEAVETETKEIQIEVADIPPTEQFKRPPPPPKPSIPIPSESEDIPEDLTIEATTLDLSDIPPPPPPPEEDDGMNIFVPYDEPPSPIGGFGSIHKALKY
;
A
#
# COMPACT_ATOMS: atom_id res chain seq x y z
N MET A 1 -16.56 55.15 -57.67
CA MET A 1 -16.34 55.27 -56.21
C MET A 1 -15.00 54.65 -55.85
N LYS A 2 -14.02 55.44 -55.38
CA LYS A 2 -12.72 54.93 -54.91
C LYS A 2 -12.94 54.26 -53.55
N LYS A 3 -12.56 52.99 -53.40
CA LYS A 3 -12.62 52.30 -52.09
C LYS A 3 -11.66 52.99 -51.12
N ASN A 4 -12.15 53.35 -49.93
CA ASN A 4 -11.33 53.96 -48.91
C ASN A 4 -10.22 52.99 -48.48
N PRO A 5 -8.94 53.39 -48.51
CA PRO A 5 -7.82 52.51 -48.19
C PRO A 5 -7.85 52.04 -46.73
N GLU A 6 -8.46 52.83 -45.84
CA GLU A 6 -8.64 52.49 -44.43
C GLU A 6 -9.63 51.35 -44.20
N ALA A 7 -10.57 51.13 -45.13
CA ALA A 7 -11.55 50.05 -45.03
C ALA A 7 -11.08 48.74 -45.69
N ASN A 8 -9.82 48.67 -46.14
CA ASN A 8 -9.29 47.49 -46.82
C ASN A 8 -8.77 46.45 -45.81
N LEU A 9 -9.60 45.43 -45.49
CA LEU A 9 -9.27 44.39 -44.51
C LEU A 9 -8.00 43.59 -44.86
N LYS A 10 -7.70 43.39 -46.15
CA LYS A 10 -6.52 42.59 -46.56
C LYS A 10 -5.20 43.23 -46.14
N LEU A 11 -5.12 44.55 -46.11
CA LEU A 11 -3.93 45.29 -45.67
C LEU A 11 -3.77 45.31 -44.15
N LYS A 12 -4.88 45.23 -43.41
CA LYS A 12 -4.90 45.27 -41.94
C LYS A 12 -4.82 43.88 -41.30
N TYR A 13 -5.19 42.82 -42.02
CA TYR A 13 -5.24 41.44 -41.51
C TYR A 13 -3.93 41.01 -40.83
N LYS A 14 -2.78 41.20 -41.48
CA LYS A 14 -1.48 40.82 -40.89
C LYS A 14 -1.17 41.58 -39.60
N LYS A 15 -1.48 42.88 -39.55
CA LYS A 15 -1.29 43.72 -38.35
C LYS A 15 -2.23 43.33 -37.21
N VAL A 16 -3.48 42.99 -37.53
CA VAL A 16 -4.47 42.52 -36.55
C VAL A 16 -4.07 41.15 -35.99
N LEU A 17 -3.56 40.25 -36.84
CA LEU A 17 -3.07 38.93 -36.43
C LEU A 17 -1.83 39.04 -35.54
N GLU A 18 -0.86 39.87 -35.90
CA GLU A 18 0.32 40.14 -35.07
C GLU A 18 -0.06 40.78 -33.72
N LEU A 19 -1.01 41.71 -33.70
CA LEU A 19 -1.50 42.34 -32.47
C LEU A 19 -2.27 41.34 -31.59
N GLY A 20 -3.09 40.48 -32.19
CA GLY A 20 -3.82 39.43 -31.49
C GLY A 20 -2.88 38.37 -30.89
N MET A 21 -1.82 37.99 -31.61
CA MET A 21 -0.82 37.04 -31.12
C MET A 21 -0.04 37.61 -29.92
N ARG A 22 0.38 38.89 -30.00
CA ARG A 22 1.02 39.58 -28.87
C ARG A 22 0.06 39.76 -27.69
N GLY A 23 -1.20 40.12 -27.97
CA GLY A 23 -2.24 40.31 -26.96
C GLY A 23 -2.57 39.02 -26.22
N SER A 24 -2.71 37.90 -26.94
CA SER A 24 -2.94 36.58 -26.36
C SER A 24 -1.80 36.15 -25.45
N LEU A 25 -0.54 36.32 -25.89
CA LEU A 25 0.62 36.00 -25.07
C LEU A 25 0.67 36.85 -23.79
N LEU A 26 0.41 38.15 -23.92
CA LEU A 26 0.42 39.08 -22.78
C LEU A 26 -0.73 38.79 -21.80
N ALA A 27 -1.91 38.42 -22.31
CA ALA A 27 -3.03 37.97 -21.50
C ALA A 27 -2.72 36.69 -20.71
N LEU A 28 -2.04 35.72 -21.33
CA LEU A 28 -1.62 34.49 -20.65
C LEU A 28 -0.62 34.76 -19.51
N VAL A 29 0.37 35.63 -19.76
CA VAL A 29 1.35 36.04 -18.75
C VAL A 29 0.67 36.73 -17.57
N LEU A 30 -0.26 37.66 -17.84
CA LEU A 30 -1.04 38.32 -16.80
C LEU A 30 -1.91 37.33 -16.02
N LEU A 31 -2.58 36.40 -16.71
CA LEU A 31 -3.39 35.35 -16.08
C LEU A 31 -2.56 34.53 -15.08
N PHE A 32 -1.39 34.02 -15.49
CA PHE A 32 -0.52 33.27 -14.59
C PHE A 32 0.02 34.11 -13.43
N GLN A 33 0.28 35.41 -13.65
CA GLN A 33 0.68 36.31 -12.57
C GLN A 33 -0.45 36.51 -11.57
N PHE A 34 -1.69 36.67 -12.02
CA PHE A 34 -2.87 36.76 -11.14
C PHE A 34 -3.12 35.44 -10.40
N LEU A 35 -3.01 34.30 -11.08
CA LEU A 35 -3.13 32.97 -10.45
C LEU A 35 -2.05 32.68 -9.41
N ARG A 36 -0.87 33.29 -9.54
CA ARG A 36 0.18 33.20 -8.52
C ARG A 36 -0.11 34.07 -7.29
N VAL A 37 -0.77 35.22 -7.46
CA VAL A 37 -1.14 36.12 -6.34
C VAL A 37 -2.35 35.59 -5.59
N ILE A 38 -3.22 34.84 -6.26
CA ILE A 38 -4.19 33.97 -5.61
C ILE A 38 -3.39 32.78 -5.09
N ASP A 39 -2.70 32.97 -3.99
CA ASP A 39 -2.09 31.87 -3.25
C ASP A 39 -3.20 30.83 -3.02
N LEU A 40 -3.16 29.76 -3.81
CA LEU A 40 -3.72 28.48 -3.39
C LEU A 40 -2.89 28.16 -2.16
N GLU A 41 -3.38 28.61 -1.00
CA GLU A 41 -3.01 28.05 0.29
C GLU A 41 -3.19 26.55 0.11
N ALA A 42 -2.08 25.87 -0.19
CA ALA A 42 -2.00 24.43 -0.07
C ALA A 42 -2.36 24.21 1.38
N VAL A 43 -3.58 23.70 1.60
CA VAL A 43 -4.11 23.34 2.91
C VAL A 43 -2.96 22.66 3.62
N GLU A 44 -2.39 23.38 4.59
CA GLU A 44 -1.32 22.88 5.42
C GLU A 44 -1.99 21.69 6.11
N THR A 45 -1.73 20.50 5.59
CA THR A 45 -2.33 19.29 6.09
C THR A 45 -1.76 19.21 7.48
N GLU A 46 -2.59 19.55 8.49
CA GLU A 46 -2.19 19.56 9.89
C GLU A 46 -1.36 18.31 10.13
N THR A 47 -0.06 18.51 10.31
CA THR A 47 0.87 17.44 10.62
C THR A 47 0.47 16.96 11.98
N LYS A 48 -0.47 16.01 12.01
CA LYS A 48 -0.97 15.36 13.22
C LYS A 48 0.26 14.93 13.99
N GLU A 49 0.46 15.54 15.16
CA GLU A 49 1.60 15.26 16.01
C GLU A 49 1.44 13.83 16.53
N ILE A 50 2.10 12.88 15.87
CA ILE A 50 2.08 11.47 16.27
C ILE A 50 2.97 11.37 17.51
N GLN A 51 2.37 11.32 18.69
CA GLN A 51 3.07 11.04 19.94
C GLN A 51 3.53 9.57 19.91
N ILE A 52 4.83 9.37 19.64
CA ILE A 52 5.44 8.04 19.64
C ILE A 52 5.89 7.73 21.07
N GLU A 53 5.09 6.93 21.78
CA GLU A 53 5.45 6.41 23.10
C GLU A 53 6.44 5.25 22.95
N VAL A 54 7.68 5.47 23.40
CA VAL A 54 8.73 4.43 23.39
C VAL A 54 8.61 3.62 24.67
N ALA A 55 8.00 2.45 24.59
CA ALA A 55 7.93 1.50 25.70
C ALA A 55 9.13 0.54 25.67
N ASP A 56 9.81 0.37 26.81
CA ASP A 56 10.90 -0.60 26.96
C ASP A 56 10.33 -2.02 27.11
N ILE A 57 10.39 -2.81 26.04
CA ILE A 57 9.93 -4.21 26.04
C ILE A 57 11.06 -5.08 26.61
N PRO A 58 10.83 -5.86 27.68
CA PRO A 58 11.84 -6.77 28.20
C PRO A 58 12.19 -7.84 27.15
N PRO A 59 13.43 -8.38 27.16
CA PRO A 59 13.84 -9.41 26.22
C PRO A 59 12.95 -10.65 26.37
N THR A 60 12.59 -11.27 25.24
CA THR A 60 11.77 -12.48 25.23
C THR A 60 12.56 -13.68 25.74
N GLU A 61 12.03 -14.36 26.76
CA GLU A 61 12.58 -15.65 27.21
C GLU A 61 12.03 -16.77 26.34
N GLN A 62 12.87 -17.33 25.47
CA GLN A 62 12.49 -18.49 24.68
C GLN A 62 12.66 -19.77 25.50
N PHE A 63 11.57 -20.26 26.09
CA PHE A 63 11.55 -21.57 26.73
C PHE A 63 11.86 -22.66 25.70
N LYS A 64 13.01 -23.34 25.88
CA LYS A 64 13.31 -24.54 25.13
C LYS A 64 12.32 -25.62 25.54
N ARG A 65 11.46 -26.03 24.60
CA ARG A 65 10.61 -27.19 24.82
C ARG A 65 11.52 -28.38 25.13
N PRO A 66 11.13 -29.26 26.09
CA PRO A 66 11.85 -30.51 26.28
C PRO A 66 11.98 -31.23 24.93
N PRO A 67 13.07 -31.97 24.71
CA PRO A 67 13.23 -32.71 23.48
C PRO A 67 11.99 -33.60 23.26
N PRO A 68 11.56 -33.78 22.00
CA PRO A 68 10.44 -34.65 21.71
C PRO A 68 10.73 -36.04 22.29
N PRO A 69 9.69 -36.71 22.82
CA PRO A 69 9.87 -38.06 23.34
C PRO A 69 10.51 -38.96 22.27
N PRO A 70 11.29 -39.97 22.67
CA PRO A 70 11.83 -40.92 21.72
C PRO A 70 10.67 -41.52 20.92
N LYS A 71 10.85 -41.60 19.59
CA LYS A 71 9.84 -42.22 18.74
C LYS A 71 9.63 -43.66 19.23
N PRO A 72 8.37 -44.10 19.39
CA PRO A 72 8.13 -45.51 19.65
C PRO A 72 8.74 -46.34 18.52
N SER A 73 9.31 -47.48 18.86
CA SER A 73 9.76 -48.45 17.87
C SER A 73 8.57 -48.83 17.00
N ILE A 74 8.65 -48.51 15.72
CA ILE A 74 7.67 -48.95 14.74
C ILE A 74 7.74 -50.48 14.73
N PRO A 75 6.61 -51.19 14.91
CA PRO A 75 6.60 -52.64 14.78
C PRO A 75 7.11 -53.01 13.40
N ILE A 76 8.16 -53.81 13.36
CA ILE A 76 8.61 -54.43 12.12
C ILE A 76 7.59 -55.52 11.83
N PRO A 77 7.01 -55.60 10.61
CA PRO A 77 6.12 -56.70 10.26
C PRO A 77 6.90 -58.01 10.43
N SER A 78 6.43 -58.85 11.35
CA SER A 78 6.95 -60.20 11.53
C SER A 78 6.23 -61.13 10.56
N GLU A 79 6.95 -61.76 9.63
CA GLU A 79 6.50 -62.98 8.93
C GLU A 79 6.61 -64.20 9.88
N SER A 80 6.03 -64.10 11.08
CA SER A 80 6.00 -65.23 12.01
C SER A 80 4.87 -66.17 11.64
N GLU A 81 5.18 -67.45 11.42
CA GLU A 81 4.22 -68.53 11.12
C GLU A 81 3.12 -68.71 12.20
N ASP A 82 3.36 -68.17 13.40
CA ASP A 82 2.41 -68.15 14.52
C ASP A 82 1.29 -67.09 14.41
N ILE A 83 1.33 -66.17 13.43
CA ILE A 83 0.26 -65.18 13.17
C ILE A 83 -0.56 -65.68 11.97
N PRO A 84 -1.79 -66.17 12.16
CA PRO A 84 -2.62 -66.66 11.05
C PRO A 84 -3.00 -65.51 10.12
N GLU A 85 -2.68 -65.64 8.83
CA GLU A 85 -3.08 -64.66 7.78
C GLU A 85 -4.61 -64.54 7.62
N ASP A 86 -5.35 -65.55 8.07
CA ASP A 86 -6.82 -65.61 7.96
C ASP A 86 -7.57 -64.84 9.07
N LEU A 87 -6.87 -64.32 10.09
CA LEU A 87 -7.49 -63.49 11.13
C LEU A 87 -7.44 -62.02 10.73
N THR A 88 -8.46 -61.58 10.00
CA THR A 88 -8.66 -60.17 9.65
C THR A 88 -9.37 -59.43 10.79
N ILE A 89 -8.88 -58.25 11.19
CA ILE A 89 -9.61 -57.36 12.10
C ILE A 89 -10.90 -56.92 11.38
N GLU A 90 -12.08 -57.19 11.96
CA GLU A 90 -13.34 -56.76 11.33
C GLU A 90 -13.36 -55.24 11.15
N ALA A 91 -13.92 -54.79 10.02
CA ALA A 91 -14.01 -53.39 9.67
C ALA A 91 -14.81 -52.64 10.75
N THR A 92 -14.12 -51.86 11.58
CA THR A 92 -14.77 -51.03 12.58
C THR A 92 -15.47 -49.88 11.85
N THR A 93 -16.80 -49.89 11.84
CA THR A 93 -17.59 -48.82 11.24
C THR A 93 -17.53 -47.58 12.14
N LEU A 94 -16.75 -46.59 11.71
CA LEU A 94 -16.75 -45.26 12.33
C LEU A 94 -18.07 -44.56 12.03
N ASP A 95 -18.85 -44.29 13.08
CA ASP A 95 -20.05 -43.48 12.99
C ASP A 95 -19.68 -42.00 12.88
N LEU A 96 -19.74 -41.47 11.66
CA LEU A 96 -19.41 -40.08 11.35
C LEU A 96 -20.54 -39.12 11.75
N SER A 97 -21.67 -39.60 12.26
CA SER A 97 -22.80 -38.77 12.67
C SER A 97 -22.56 -38.00 13.97
N ASP A 98 -21.60 -38.44 14.78
CA ASP A 98 -21.21 -37.80 16.05
C ASP A 98 -20.07 -36.77 15.88
N ILE A 99 -19.73 -36.42 14.63
CA ILE A 99 -18.71 -35.41 14.34
C ILE A 99 -19.34 -34.01 14.53
N PRO A 100 -18.79 -33.17 15.43
CA PRO A 100 -19.29 -31.81 15.60
C PRO A 100 -19.11 -31.02 14.30
N PRO A 101 -20.04 -30.11 13.97
CA PRO A 101 -19.91 -29.28 12.78
C PRO A 101 -18.61 -28.46 12.84
N PRO A 102 -17.96 -28.22 11.68
CA PRO A 102 -16.77 -27.38 11.64
C PRO A 102 -17.09 -26.00 12.23
N PRO A 103 -16.11 -25.37 12.90
CA PRO A 103 -16.30 -24.02 13.43
C PRO A 103 -16.71 -23.07 12.30
N PRO A 104 -17.52 -22.03 12.58
CA PRO A 104 -17.89 -21.04 11.59
C PRO A 104 -16.62 -20.41 10.99
N PRO A 105 -16.64 -20.09 9.68
CA PRO A 105 -15.55 -19.34 9.07
C PRO A 105 -15.35 -18.01 9.83
N PRO A 106 -14.09 -17.55 9.99
CA PRO A 106 -13.83 -16.25 10.60
C PRO A 106 -14.60 -15.17 9.82
N GLU A 107 -15.15 -14.20 10.55
CA GLU A 107 -15.78 -13.03 9.93
C GLU A 107 -14.79 -12.40 8.94
N GLU A 108 -15.19 -12.26 7.68
CA GLU A 108 -14.42 -11.51 6.71
C GLU A 108 -14.34 -10.07 7.21
N ASP A 109 -13.16 -9.64 7.65
CA ASP A 109 -12.87 -8.24 7.95
C ASP A 109 -13.13 -7.43 6.67
N ASP A 110 -14.28 -6.76 6.61
CA ASP A 110 -14.67 -5.81 5.56
C ASP A 110 -13.84 -4.52 5.63
N GLY A 111 -12.93 -4.43 6.60
CA GLY A 111 -11.74 -3.60 6.60
C GLY A 111 -10.88 -3.94 5.38
N MET A 112 -11.27 -3.37 4.24
CA MET A 112 -10.45 -3.24 3.04
C MET A 112 -9.10 -2.65 3.48
N ASN A 113 -8.13 -3.52 3.75
CA ASN A 113 -6.75 -3.14 3.91
C ASN A 113 -6.28 -2.70 2.53
N ILE A 114 -6.51 -1.41 2.23
CA ILE A 114 -6.15 -0.81 0.94
C ILE A 114 -4.62 -0.80 0.89
N PHE A 115 -4.06 -1.80 0.23
CA PHE A 115 -2.64 -1.80 -0.12
C PHE A 115 -2.41 -0.76 -1.21
N VAL A 116 -1.75 0.33 -0.84
CA VAL A 116 -1.28 1.35 -1.79
C VAL A 116 0.17 1.00 -2.14
N PRO A 117 0.46 0.41 -3.31
CA PRO A 117 1.83 0.19 -3.74
C PRO A 117 2.49 1.54 -4.02
N TYR A 118 3.58 1.83 -3.30
CA TYR A 118 4.45 2.95 -3.61
C TYR A 118 5.66 2.43 -4.40
N ASP A 119 5.84 2.92 -5.62
CA ASP A 119 7.02 2.60 -6.44
C ASP A 119 8.27 3.36 -5.98
N GLU A 120 8.09 4.51 -5.34
CA GLU A 120 9.19 5.35 -4.85
C GLU A 120 9.42 5.17 -3.35
N PRO A 121 10.68 4.98 -2.92
CA PRO A 121 11.00 4.91 -1.50
C PRO A 121 10.74 6.27 -0.83
N PRO A 122 10.15 6.29 0.38
CA PRO A 122 9.91 7.55 1.09
C PRO A 122 11.25 8.22 1.45
N SER A 123 11.29 9.55 1.32
CA SER A 123 12.45 10.36 1.72
C SER A 123 12.19 11.06 3.06
N PRO A 124 13.21 11.20 3.93
CA PRO A 124 13.05 11.90 5.20
C PRO A 124 12.64 13.36 5.00
N ILE A 125 11.73 13.84 5.85
CA ILE A 125 11.34 15.25 5.87
C ILE A 125 12.57 16.08 6.29
N GLY A 126 13.05 16.94 5.39
CA GLY A 126 14.28 17.72 5.58
C GLY A 126 15.59 16.99 5.23
N GLY A 127 15.51 15.78 4.64
CA GLY A 127 16.65 15.00 4.17
C GLY A 127 17.52 14.39 5.28
N PHE A 128 18.54 13.63 4.92
CA PHE A 128 19.42 12.95 5.90
C PHE A 128 20.19 13.91 6.82
N GLY A 129 20.41 15.15 6.36
CA GLY A 129 21.07 16.19 7.16
C GLY A 129 20.25 16.66 8.37
N SER A 130 18.91 16.62 8.31
CA SER A 130 18.06 16.97 9.46
C SER A 130 18.16 15.90 10.55
N ILE A 131 18.16 14.62 10.16
CA ILE A 131 18.32 13.47 11.06
C ILE A 131 19.66 13.54 11.79
N HIS A 132 20.75 13.81 11.09
CA HIS A 132 22.08 13.90 11.70
C HIS A 132 22.18 14.99 12.78
N LYS A 133 21.47 16.11 12.60
CA LYS A 133 21.44 17.18 13.61
C LYS A 133 20.62 16.82 14.84
N ALA A 134 19.65 15.92 14.71
CA ALA A 134 18.79 15.47 15.79
C ALA A 134 19.39 14.31 16.61
N LEU A 135 20.49 13.70 16.14
CA LEU A 135 21.20 12.66 16.89
C LEU A 135 21.89 13.25 18.12
N LYS A 136 21.57 12.70 19.29
CA LYS A 136 22.18 13.03 20.57
C LYS A 136 22.92 11.79 21.09
N TYR A 137 24.23 11.92 21.29
CA TYR A 137 25.08 10.90 21.92
C TYR A 137 25.14 11.08 23.43
#